data_AF-A0A0G1WCK8-F1
#
_entry.id   AF-A0A0G1WCK8-F1
#
_cell.length_a   1.000
_cell.length_b   1.000
_cell.length_c   1.000
_cell.angle_alpha   90.00
_cell.angle_beta   90.00
_cell.angle_gamma   90.00
#
_symmetry.space_group_name_H-M   'P 1'
#
loop_
_entity.id
_entity.type
_entity.pdbx_description
1 polymer ?
#
loop_
_entity_poly.entity_id
_entity_poly.type
_entity_poly.pdbx_seq_one_letter_code
_entity_poly.pdbx_strand_id
1 'polypeptide(L)'
;MTSLVDIRDVKLPFFQALGQAYHETKKMTVLTVTSFVKTIGKLVSSLEVPSDIGGPVQIAVYTHTFVQEGLFALVRFAAILSLSLAVINILPIPALDGGRFLFVLIEVLRGGKRISARQCV
;
A
#
# COMPACT_ATOMS: atom_id res chain seq x y z
N MET A 1 6.90 27.73 19.95
CA MET A 1 5.94 27.56 21.05
C MET A 1 5.56 26.07 21.11
N THR A 2 6.47 25.16 21.48
CA THR A 2 6.88 24.84 22.88
C THR A 2 5.62 24.79 23.76
N SER A 3 5.21 23.66 24.33
CA SER A 3 6.00 22.71 25.11
C SER A 3 5.17 21.44 25.41
N LEU A 4 5.87 20.32 25.62
CA LEU A 4 5.42 19.12 26.33
C LEU A 4 4.54 18.13 25.56
N VAL A 5 5.19 17.31 24.72
CA VAL A 5 4.97 15.87 24.88
C VAL A 5 5.33 15.57 26.33
N ASP A 6 4.34 15.62 27.21
CA ASP A 6 4.44 15.18 28.59
C ASP A 6 4.61 13.66 28.53
N ILE A 7 5.80 13.21 28.14
CA ILE A 7 6.29 11.89 28.53
C ILE A 7 6.41 12.01 30.04
N ARG A 8 5.30 11.80 30.75
CA ARG A 8 5.39 11.39 32.15
C ARG A 8 6.19 10.12 32.09
N ASP A 9 7.43 10.18 32.57
CA ASP A 9 8.20 9.01 32.92
C ASP A 9 7.45 8.30 34.05
N VAL A 10 6.42 7.53 33.70
CA VAL A 10 5.73 6.66 34.63
C VAL A 10 6.72 5.53 34.92
N LYS A 11 7.60 5.75 35.91
CA LYS A 11 8.46 4.71 36.47
C LYS A 11 7.59 3.67 37.15
N LEU A 12 7.03 2.78 36.34
CA LEU A 12 6.26 1.64 36.81
C LEU A 12 7.23 0.52 37.13
N PRO A 13 7.04 -0.21 38.25
CA PRO A 13 7.74 -1.46 38.45
C PRO A 13 7.43 -2.39 37.26
N PHE A 14 8.43 -3.17 36.83
CA PHE A 14 8.39 -3.99 35.61
C PHE A 14 7.08 -4.78 35.43
N PHE A 15 6.50 -5.28 36.52
CA PHE A 15 5.24 -6.02 36.52
C PHE A 15 3.99 -5.17 36.27
N GLN A 16 3.93 -3.92 36.75
CA GLN A 16 2.81 -3.02 36.49
C GLN A 16 2.86 -2.40 35.08
N ALA A 17 4.07 -2.29 34.52
CA ALA A 17 4.27 -1.83 33.14
C ALA A 17 3.62 -2.79 32.12
N LEU A 18 3.66 -4.10 32.35
CA LEU A 18 3.00 -5.10 31.50
C LEU A 18 1.47 -4.94 31.50
N GLY A 19 0.88 -4.69 32.67
CA GLY A 19 -0.57 -4.48 32.80
C GLY A 19 -1.05 -3.20 32.11
N GLN A 20 -0.32 -2.09 32.27
CA GLN A 20 -0.66 -0.83 31.60
C GLN A 20 -0.41 -0.89 30.09
N ALA A 21 0.67 -1.53 29.65
CA ALA A 21 0.95 -1.75 28.23
C ALA A 21 -0.15 -2.58 27.56
N TYR A 22 -0.69 -3.60 28.24
CA TYR A 22 -1.81 -4.38 27.71
C TYR A 22 -3.09 -3.54 27.56
N HIS A 23 -3.42 -2.72 28.57
CA HIS A 23 -4.59 -1.84 28.51
C HIS A 23 -4.46 -0.75 27.44
N GLU A 24 -3.27 -0.15 27.30
CA GLU A 24 -3.01 0.85 26.26
C GLU A 24 -2.97 0.23 24.86
N THR A 25 -2.35 -0.94 24.70
CA THR A 25 -2.35 -1.68 23.43
C THR A 25 -3.77 -2.04 23.02
N LYS A 26 -4.62 -2.48 23.97
CA LYS A 26 -6.03 -2.79 23.71
C LYS A 26 -6.79 -1.54 23.27
N LYS A 27 -6.59 -0.41 23.95
CA LYS A 27 -7.24 0.86 23.60
C LYS A 27 -6.83 1.34 22.21
N MET A 28 -5.53 1.31 21.90
CA MET A 28 -4.97 1.67 20.60
C MET A 28 -5.44 0.73 19.49
N THR A 29 -5.49 -0.58 19.75
CA THR A 29 -5.98 -1.57 18.80
C THR A 29 -7.45 -1.37 18.49
N VAL A 30 -8.29 -1.16 19.51
CA VAL A 30 -9.73 -0.90 19.33
C VAL A 30 -9.96 0.41 18.56
N LEU A 31 -9.19 1.47 18.86
CA LEU A 31 -9.29 2.74 18.13
C LEU A 31 -8.91 2.60 16.65
N THR A 32 -7.84 1.84 16.38
CA THR A 32 -7.35 1.60 15.02
C THR A 32 -8.35 0.76 14.22
N VAL A 33 -8.86 -0.32 14.81
CA VAL A 33 -9.85 -1.20 14.18
C VAL A 33 -11.16 -0.47 13.92
N THR A 34 -11.68 0.30 14.89
CA THR A 34 -12.92 1.07 14.70
C THR A 34 -12.77 2.18 13.68
N SER A 35 -11.60 2.82 13.59
CA SER A 35 -11.31 3.80 12.54
C SER A 35 -11.27 3.14 11.16
N PHE A 36 -10.62 1.98 11.04
CA PHE A 36 -10.52 1.24 9.79
C PHE A 36 -11.89 0.75 9.32
N VAL A 37 -12.69 0.17 10.21
CA VAL A 37 -14.07 -0.29 9.92
C VAL A 37 -14.97 0.89 9.54
N LYS A 38 -14.84 2.04 10.21
CA LYS A 38 -15.62 3.24 9.88
C LYS A 38 -15.21 3.81 8.52
N THR A 39 -13.94 3.79 8.16
CA THR A 39 -13.44 4.21 6.85
C THR A 39 -13.91 3.27 5.75
N ILE A 40 -13.83 1.95 5.96
CA ILE A 40 -14.37 0.96 5.01
C ILE A 40 -15.89 1.10 4.88
N GLY A 41 -16.60 1.26 6.01
CA GLY A 41 -18.03 1.50 6.03
C GLY A 41 -18.41 2.75 5.22
N LYS A 42 -17.63 3.84 5.35
CA LYS A 42 -17.77 5.05 4.54
C LYS A 42 -17.42 4.84 3.07
N LEU A 43 -16.42 4.03 2.73
CA LEU A 43 -16.13 3.67 1.34
C LEU A 43 -17.31 2.92 0.70
N VAL A 44 -17.91 1.98 1.44
CA VAL A 44 -19.03 1.16 0.94
C VAL A 44 -20.33 1.95 0.87
N SER A 45 -20.56 2.89 1.79
CA SER A 45 -21.81 3.67 1.86
C SER A 45 -21.76 5.04 1.15
N SER A 46 -20.58 5.65 1.01
CA SER A 46 -20.37 6.97 0.39
C SER A 46 -19.67 6.89 -0.98
N LEU A 47 -19.10 5.74 -1.38
CA LEU A 47 -18.25 5.58 -2.58
C LEU A 47 -17.06 6.56 -2.65
N GLU A 48 -16.73 7.23 -1.56
CA GLU A 48 -15.58 8.13 -1.47
C GLU A 48 -14.32 7.30 -1.19
N VAL A 49 -13.67 6.89 -2.27
CA VAL A 49 -12.28 6.43 -2.27
C VAL A 49 -11.40 7.60 -1.80
N PRO A 50 -10.41 7.39 -0.91
CA PRO A 50 -9.48 8.44 -0.51
C PRO A 50 -8.91 9.11 -1.76
N SER A 51 -8.98 10.43 -1.86
CA SER A 51 -8.60 11.22 -3.03
C SER A 51 -7.15 11.03 -3.51
N ASP A 52 -6.32 10.39 -2.68
CA ASP A 52 -4.92 10.11 -2.94
C ASP A 52 -4.66 8.72 -3.56
N ILE A 53 -5.65 7.82 -3.58
CA ILE A 53 -5.56 6.54 -4.28
C ILE A 53 -6.10 6.75 -5.69
N GLY A 54 -5.17 7.02 -6.62
CA GLY A 54 -5.41 7.19 -8.05
C GLY A 54 -6.12 6.01 -8.70
N GLY A 55 -7.45 5.97 -8.61
CA GLY A 55 -8.28 4.97 -9.26
C GLY A 55 -8.46 5.24 -10.77
N PRO A 56 -9.11 4.31 -11.51
CA PRO A 56 -9.40 4.48 -12.94
C PRO A 56 -10.16 5.76 -13.27
N VAL A 57 -11.05 6.20 -12.37
CA VAL A 57 -11.80 7.45 -12.49
C VAL A 57 -10.87 8.66 -12.47
N GLN A 58 -9.86 8.66 -11.62
CA GLN A 58 -8.93 9.77 -11.47
C GLN A 58 -7.96 9.86 -12.66
N ILE A 59 -7.57 8.71 -13.22
CA ILE A 59 -6.82 8.65 -14.49
C ILE A 59 -7.64 9.29 -15.62
N ALA A 60 -8.95 9.00 -15.70
CA ALA A 60 -9.82 9.59 -16.72
C ALA A 60 -9.94 11.12 -16.57
N VAL A 61 -10.09 11.62 -15.35
CA VAL A 61 -10.15 13.06 -15.06
C VAL A 61 -8.85 13.76 -15.47
N TYR A 62 -7.69 13.24 -15.04
CA TYR A 62 -6.40 13.83 -15.39
C TYR A 62 -6.11 13.74 -16.89
N THR A 63 -6.50 12.65 -17.55
CA THR A 63 -6.39 12.53 -19.01
C THR A 63 -7.15 13.67 -19.69
N HIS A 64 -8.37 13.98 -19.24
CA HIS A 64 -9.15 15.07 -19.82
C HIS A 64 -8.46 16.43 -19.65
N THR A 65 -7.86 16.70 -18.48
CA THR A 65 -7.06 17.90 -18.23
C THR A 65 -5.85 17.98 -19.16
N PHE A 66 -5.05 16.92 -19.26
CA PHE A 66 -3.84 16.91 -20.09
C PHE A 66 -4.12 16.95 -21.59
N VAL A 67 -5.28 16.47 -22.04
CA VAL A 67 -5.72 16.65 -23.44
C VAL A 67 -5.92 18.14 -23.76
N GLN A 68 -6.45 18.93 -22.83
CA GLN A 68 -6.64 20.37 -23.02
C GLN A 68 -5.32 21.14 -23.01
N GLU A 69 -4.31 20.65 -22.27
CA GLU A 69 -2.95 21.22 -22.26
C GLU A 69 -2.15 20.90 -23.54
N GLY A 70 -2.55 19.85 -24.28
CA GLY A 70 -2.00 19.50 -25.58
C GLY A 70 -1.20 18.19 -25.61
N LEU A 71 -0.75 17.82 -26.82
CA LEU A 71 -0.22 16.49 -27.11
C LEU A 71 1.04 16.14 -26.31
N PHE A 72 1.92 17.11 -26.06
CA PHE A 72 3.14 16.89 -25.28
C PHE A 72 2.84 16.55 -23.80
N ALA A 73 1.90 17.25 -23.17
CA ALA A 73 1.48 16.98 -21.80
C ALA A 73 0.83 15.58 -21.68
N LEU A 74 0.00 15.22 -22.67
CA LEU A 74 -0.63 13.90 -22.74
C LEU A 74 0.39 12.76 -22.85
N VAL A 75 1.38 12.89 -23.74
CA VAL A 75 2.45 11.88 -23.90
C VAL A 75 3.29 11.77 -22.62
N ARG A 76 3.60 12.89 -21.96
CA ARG A 76 4.31 12.89 -20.68
C ARG A 76 3.51 12.19 -19.59
N PHE A 77 2.21 12.45 -19.51
CA PHE A 77 1.33 11.78 -18.56
C PHE A 77 1.25 10.27 -18.82
N ALA A 78 1.08 9.87 -20.08
CA ALA A 78 1.09 8.46 -20.48
C ALA A 78 2.42 7.76 -20.17
N ALA A 79 3.55 8.46 -20.33
CA ALA A 79 4.87 7.93 -19.99
C ALA A 79 5.01 7.66 -18.48
N ILE A 80 4.49 8.56 -17.63
CA ILE A 80 4.48 8.37 -16.17
C ILE A 80 3.60 7.16 -15.79
N LEU A 81 2.40 7.06 -16.35
CA LEU A 81 1.52 5.90 -16.11
C LEU A 81 2.16 4.58 -16.54
N SER A 82 2.80 4.57 -17.71
CA SER A 82 3.51 3.41 -18.24
C SER A 82 4.66 2.98 -17.33
N LEU A 83 5.45 3.94 -16.83
CA LEU A 83 6.53 3.66 -15.89
C LEU A 83 6.00 3.09 -14.56
N SER A 84 4.92 3.64 -14.02
CA SER A 84 4.29 3.12 -12.80
C SER A 84 3.80 1.68 -12.98
N LEU A 85 3.17 1.37 -14.12
CA LEU A 85 2.75 0.00 -14.44
C LEU A 85 3.95 -0.93 -14.63
N ALA A 86 5.03 -0.47 -15.25
CA ALA A 86 6.26 -1.25 -15.39
C ALA A 86 6.87 -1.61 -14.02
N VAL A 87 6.94 -0.65 -13.09
CA VAL A 87 7.43 -0.89 -11.72
C VAL A 87 6.54 -1.89 -10.98
N ILE A 88 5.22 -1.73 -11.07
CA ILE A 88 4.26 -2.65 -10.45
C ILE A 88 4.39 -4.05 -11.07
N ASN A 89 4.54 -4.15 -12.40
CA ASN A 89 4.74 -5.40 -13.13
C ASN A 89 6.05 -6.11 -12.82
N ILE A 90 7.07 -5.43 -12.29
CA ILE A 90 8.33 -6.06 -11.84
C ILE A 90 8.23 -6.60 -10.41
N LEU A 91 7.26 -6.14 -9.62
CA LEU A 91 7.09 -6.56 -8.23
C LEU A 91 6.72 -8.06 -8.14
N PRO A 92 7.23 -8.82 -7.15
CA PRO A 92 6.96 -10.25 -7.00
C PRO A 92 5.55 -10.56 -6.47
N ILE A 93 4.52 -10.06 -7.15
CA ILE A 93 3.12 -10.37 -6.85
C ILE A 93 2.69 -11.56 -7.73
N PRO A 94 2.20 -12.66 -7.15
CA PRO A 94 1.68 -13.80 -7.89
C PRO A 94 0.38 -13.43 -8.62
N ALA A 95 0.53 -13.05 -9.89
CA ALA A 95 -0.48 -12.79 -10.94
C ALA A 95 0.09 -11.86 -12.05
N LEU A 96 1.18 -11.14 -11.76
CA LEU A 96 1.86 -10.23 -12.69
C LEU A 96 3.11 -10.88 -13.33
N ASP A 97 3.55 -10.31 -14.46
CA ASP A 97 4.72 -10.79 -15.23
C ASP A 97 6.00 -10.92 -14.37
N GLY A 98 6.18 -10.06 -13.37
CA GLY A 98 7.32 -10.05 -12.45
C GLY A 98 7.41 -11.25 -11.50
N GLY A 99 6.29 -11.92 -11.22
CA GLY A 99 6.28 -13.16 -10.43
C GLY A 99 7.07 -14.26 -11.14
N ARG A 100 6.88 -14.41 -12.46
CA ARG A 100 7.63 -15.38 -13.27
C ARG A 100 9.12 -15.04 -13.34
N PHE A 101 9.44 -13.76 -13.47
CA PHE A 101 10.82 -13.28 -13.45
C PHE A 101 11.52 -13.63 -12.12
N LEU A 102 10.85 -13.42 -10.99
CA LEU A 102 11.38 -13.79 -9.67
C LEU A 102 11.61 -15.30 -9.54
N PHE A 103 10.67 -16.13 -10.01
CA PHE A 103 10.83 -17.60 -9.96
C PHE A 103 12.04 -18.07 -10.76
N VAL A 104 12.24 -17.52 -11.96
CA VAL A 104 13.42 -17.80 -12.80
C VAL A 104 14.70 -17.34 -12.10
N LEU A 105 14.69 -16.15 -11.49
CA LEU A 105 15.84 -15.63 -10.75
C LEU A 105 16.20 -16.54 -9.56
N ILE A 106 15.21 -16.98 -8.78
CA ILE A 106 15.41 -17.92 -7.66
C ILE A 106 15.94 -19.26 -8.16
N GLU A 107 15.46 -19.75 -9.30
CA GLU A 107 15.91 -21.01 -9.90
C GLU A 107 17.38 -20.96 -10.34
N VAL A 108 17.78 -19.87 -10.99
CA VAL A 108 19.17 -19.61 -11.37
C VAL A 108 20.07 -19.53 -10.13
N LEU A 109 19.64 -18.79 -9.09
CA LEU A 109 20.38 -18.66 -7.83
C LEU A 109 20.49 -20.00 -7.08
N ARG A 110 19.53 -20.91 -7.24
CA ARG A 110 19.53 -22.26 -6.63
C ARG A 110 20.19 -23.33 -7.50
N GLY A 111 21.03 -22.93 -8.45
CA GLY A 111 21.84 -23.83 -9.27
C GLY A 111 21.05 -24.59 -10.35
N GLY A 112 19.99 -23.99 -10.89
CA GLY A 112 19.25 -24.53 -12.03
C GLY A 112 18.36 -25.74 -11.71
N LYS A 113 18.13 -26.05 -10.43
CA LYS A 113 17.16 -27.08 -10.03
C LYS A 113 15.74 -26.57 -10.26
N ARG A 114 15.19 -26.88 -11.44
CA ARG A 114 13.80 -26.60 -11.85
C ARG A 114 12.83 -26.90 -10.73
N ILE A 115 12.05 -25.91 -10.32
CA ILE A 115 10.86 -26.17 -9.51
C ILE A 115 9.85 -26.78 -10.48
N SER A 116 9.46 -28.03 -10.24
CA SER A 116 8.51 -28.77 -11.08
C SER A 116 7.28 -27.91 -11.40
N ALA A 117 7.19 -27.46 -12.64
CA ALA A 117 6.03 -26.78 -13.19
C ALA A 117 4.86 -27.79 -13.27
N ARG A 118 3.97 -27.75 -12.27
CA ARG A 118 2.64 -28.36 -12.40
C ARG A 118 1.50 -27.35 -12.33
N GLN A 119 1.78 -26.05 -12.34
CA GLN A 119 0.73 -25.05 -12.25
C GLN A 119 1.02 -23.89 -13.21
N CYS A 120 0.28 -23.84 -14.32
CA CYS A 120 -0.02 -22.63 -15.05
C CYS A 120 -1.45 -22.79 -15.58
N VAL A 121 -2.40 -22.58 -14.67
CA VAL A 121 -3.72 -21.99 -14.93
C VAL A 121 -3.86 -20.89 -13.90
#